data_AF-A0A945NRF3-F1
#
_entry.id   AF-A0A945NRF3-F1
#
_cell.length_a   1.000
_cell.length_b   1.000
_cell.length_c   1.000
_cell.angle_alpha   90.00
_cell.angle_beta   90.00
_cell.angle_gamma   90.00
#
_symmetry.space_group_name_H-M   'P 1'
#
loop_
_entity.id
_entity.type
_entity.pdbx_description
1 polymer ?
#
loop_
_entity_poly.entity_id
_entity_poly.type
_entity_poly.pdbx_seq_one_letter_code
_entity_poly.pdbx_strand_id
1 'polypeptide(L)'
;MNGNITYSPKVFIPLTSLCRDRCGYCTFAKSPHRVESPYLSIESILEVARAGAAAGCHEALFTLGEYPEFRYEQARQWLDANNYSSTIEYLAAAAAAVLQETGMLPHANAGALGHEDLKLLRTVSPSQGMMIESLNPDLAAHRGAPDKTPERRLETLHAAGELQIPFTTGILIGIGESRADRVNALEAIAQAHEKYGHVQEVIVQNFVPKLDTEMRNWPACPPEQLFETIRIAREVLPPSIHVQAPPNLSEDLDELLESGIDDIGGISPITADFVNPEKPWPSLELLRERVELHGGTLVPRLTIYPEFVRDAQKWIDPGLRFPVMDRSDADGYARDDVGAIFPEKYEDAANVGTGAEVIQIGRRSTAWYSGADTAPEILISGTSSSRVSNPIAEILEAAVNGELIDESQIATLFRSRGKDVTAVASVADHLRETVNGDEVTFARNRNINYTNVCTFKCTFCGFSKGPLSLNLRGKPYLLADSEIAERVVEAHELGATEVCLQGGIHPSFDGDYYINVARVVKEAVPSMHIHGFTALEVFEGANRLGEPIEDYLVRLKQAGLRSLPGTAAEILSDDIRAVICPDKISSREWLQVHEIAHSLGLKSNVTI
;
A
#
# COMPACT_ATOMS: atom_id res chain seq x y z
N MET A 1 -1.41 0.75 26.68
CA MET A 1 -2.02 0.29 25.41
C MET A 1 -1.10 -0.77 24.82
N ASN A 2 -1.63 -1.86 24.28
CA ASN A 2 -0.84 -2.76 23.42
C ASN A 2 -1.55 -2.77 22.06
N GLY A 3 -1.00 -2.05 21.08
CA GLY A 3 -1.62 -1.96 19.75
C GLY A 3 -1.03 -0.85 18.88
N ASN A 4 -1.44 -0.85 17.62
CA ASN A 4 -1.11 0.21 16.68
C ASN A 4 -1.96 1.45 17.01
N ILE A 5 -1.31 2.61 17.02
CA ILE A 5 -1.97 3.92 17.00
C ILE A 5 -1.75 4.49 15.62
N THR A 6 -2.82 4.82 14.90
CA THR A 6 -2.74 5.23 13.50
C THR A 6 -2.71 6.75 13.31
N TYR A 7 -2.17 7.18 12.19
CA TYR A 7 -2.33 8.54 11.68
C TYR A 7 -2.39 8.51 10.15
N SER A 8 -3.03 9.49 9.53
CA SER A 8 -3.05 9.61 8.07
C SER A 8 -2.02 10.65 7.59
N PRO A 9 -0.97 10.26 6.86
CA PRO A 9 -0.10 11.21 6.17
C PRO A 9 -0.88 11.86 5.02
N LYS A 10 -1.22 13.14 5.15
CA LYS A 10 -2.16 13.79 4.22
C LYS A 10 -1.75 15.18 3.75
N VAL A 11 -2.40 15.64 2.69
CA VAL A 11 -2.54 17.06 2.37
C VAL A 11 -3.98 17.51 2.54
N PHE A 12 -4.15 18.76 2.95
CA PHE A 12 -5.45 19.39 3.13
C PHE A 12 -5.75 20.27 1.91
N ILE A 13 -6.83 19.97 1.19
CA ILE A 13 -7.24 20.67 -0.03
C ILE A 13 -8.60 21.35 0.22
N PRO A 14 -8.61 22.66 0.48
CA PRO A 14 -9.84 23.42 0.68
C PRO A 14 -10.47 23.80 -0.66
N LEU A 15 -11.15 22.87 -1.34
CA LEU A 15 -11.69 23.05 -2.70
C LEU A 15 -12.46 24.36 -2.85
N THR A 16 -13.29 24.68 -1.85
CA THR A 16 -13.94 25.98 -1.71
C THR A 16 -14.16 26.31 -0.25
N SER A 17 -13.89 27.56 0.13
CA SER A 17 -14.27 28.12 1.43
C SER A 17 -15.67 28.75 1.40
N LEU A 18 -16.39 28.74 0.27
CA LEU A 18 -17.77 29.21 0.23
C LEU A 18 -18.69 28.11 0.76
N CYS A 19 -19.70 28.48 1.54
CA CYS A 19 -20.63 27.53 2.15
C CYS A 19 -22.05 28.10 2.21
N ARG A 20 -23.06 27.28 1.98
CA ARG A 20 -24.45 27.69 2.19
C ARG A 20 -24.78 27.85 3.67
N ASP A 21 -24.17 27.05 4.54
CA ASP A 21 -24.34 27.10 5.99
C ASP A 21 -23.68 28.33 6.65
N ARG A 22 -24.12 28.62 7.88
CA ARG A 22 -23.55 29.66 8.76
C ARG A 22 -23.30 29.11 10.17
N CYS A 23 -22.45 28.10 10.29
CA CYS A 23 -22.10 27.54 11.59
C CYS A 23 -21.40 28.61 12.45
N GLY A 24 -21.89 28.84 13.66
CA GLY A 24 -21.43 29.90 14.56
C GLY A 24 -19.99 29.76 15.05
N TYR A 25 -19.39 28.57 14.92
CA TYR A 25 -18.00 28.23 15.30
C TYR A 25 -17.02 28.17 14.12
N CYS A 26 -17.51 28.28 12.88
CA CYS A 26 -16.71 27.94 11.70
C CYS A 26 -15.96 29.16 11.12
N THR A 27 -14.63 29.09 11.07
CA THR A 27 -13.77 30.07 10.36
C THR A 27 -13.49 29.69 8.91
N PHE A 28 -13.75 28.43 8.54
CA PHE A 28 -13.52 27.93 7.19
C PHE A 28 -14.46 28.59 6.18
N ALA A 29 -15.74 28.78 6.55
CA ALA A 29 -16.72 29.40 5.69
C ALA A 29 -16.46 30.90 5.50
N LYS A 30 -16.27 31.32 4.26
CA LYS A 30 -16.00 32.70 3.84
C LYS A 30 -17.09 33.17 2.87
N SER A 31 -17.32 34.48 2.86
CA SER A 31 -18.14 35.12 1.84
C SER A 31 -17.34 35.36 0.54
N PRO A 32 -18.00 35.48 -0.63
CA PRO A 32 -17.33 35.66 -1.93
C PRO A 32 -16.32 36.81 -1.99
N HIS A 33 -16.55 37.92 -1.26
CA HIS A 33 -15.64 39.07 -1.25
C HIS A 33 -14.36 38.85 -0.41
N ARG A 34 -14.24 37.73 0.31
CA ARG A 34 -13.08 37.37 1.14
C ARG A 34 -12.22 36.27 0.51
N VAL A 35 -12.51 35.88 -0.73
CA VAL A 35 -11.76 34.87 -1.48
C VAL A 35 -11.41 35.42 -2.86
N GLU A 36 -10.26 35.02 -3.39
CA GLU A 36 -9.82 35.44 -4.73
C GLU A 36 -10.61 34.73 -5.83
N SER A 37 -10.95 33.46 -5.62
CA SER A 37 -11.77 32.64 -6.50
C SER A 37 -12.78 31.83 -5.68
N PRO A 38 -14.01 31.58 -6.19
CA PRO A 38 -14.98 30.71 -5.55
C PRO A 38 -14.47 29.29 -5.30
N TYR A 39 -13.64 28.74 -6.20
CA TYR A 39 -13.04 27.42 -6.08
C TYR A 39 -11.54 27.46 -6.40
N LEU A 40 -10.77 26.55 -5.81
CA LEU A 40 -9.40 26.26 -6.25
C LEU A 40 -9.42 25.66 -7.65
N SER A 41 -8.45 26.04 -8.49
CA SER A 41 -8.27 25.42 -9.80
C SER A 41 -7.68 24.01 -9.67
N ILE A 42 -7.96 23.12 -10.64
CA ILE A 42 -7.37 21.77 -10.67
C ILE A 42 -5.84 21.84 -10.63
N GLU A 43 -5.20 22.78 -11.32
CA GLU A 43 -3.74 22.88 -11.29
C GLU A 43 -3.21 23.24 -9.89
N SER A 44 -3.84 24.19 -9.20
CA SER A 44 -3.47 24.54 -7.81
C SER A 44 -3.68 23.37 -6.85
N ILE A 45 -4.72 22.55 -7.10
CA ILE A 45 -4.97 21.32 -6.34
C ILE A 45 -3.84 20.29 -6.61
N LEU A 46 -3.46 20.12 -7.87
CA LEU A 46 -2.39 19.21 -8.28
C LEU A 46 -1.02 19.65 -7.76
N GLU A 47 -0.73 20.95 -7.68
CA GLU A 47 0.50 21.47 -7.06
C GLU A 47 0.62 21.01 -5.60
N VAL A 48 -0.45 21.14 -4.81
CA VAL A 48 -0.49 20.69 -3.42
C VAL A 48 -0.38 19.16 -3.33
N ALA A 49 -1.10 18.44 -4.18
CA ALA A 49 -1.07 16.97 -4.20
C ALA A 49 0.30 16.42 -4.62
N ARG A 50 0.98 17.02 -5.61
CA ARG A 50 2.34 16.62 -6.03
C ARG A 50 3.34 16.86 -4.90
N ALA A 51 3.25 17.99 -4.21
CA ALA A 51 4.08 18.28 -3.04
C ALA A 51 3.80 17.28 -1.89
N GLY A 52 2.53 16.92 -1.66
CA GLY A 52 2.13 15.90 -0.72
C GLY A 52 2.71 14.52 -1.03
N ALA A 53 2.53 14.04 -2.26
CA ALA A 53 3.04 12.76 -2.70
C ALA A 53 4.58 12.69 -2.57
N ALA A 54 5.29 13.76 -2.96
CA ALA A 54 6.74 13.85 -2.81
C ALA A 54 7.21 13.85 -1.34
N ALA A 55 6.34 14.25 -0.41
CA ALA A 55 6.61 14.21 1.03
C ALA A 55 6.10 12.93 1.73
N GLY A 56 5.64 11.93 0.97
CA GLY A 56 5.15 10.66 1.51
C GLY A 56 3.70 10.69 1.98
N CYS A 57 2.88 11.66 1.56
CA CYS A 57 1.45 11.65 1.87
C CYS A 57 0.69 10.60 1.03
N HIS A 58 -0.26 9.93 1.68
CA HIS A 58 -1.16 8.97 1.04
C HIS A 58 -2.54 9.55 0.77
N GLU A 59 -3.02 10.43 1.63
CA GLU A 59 -4.38 10.98 1.57
C GLU A 59 -4.41 12.41 1.03
N ALA A 60 -5.34 12.66 0.10
CA ALA A 60 -5.72 13.98 -0.34
C ALA A 60 -7.08 14.33 0.28
N LEU A 61 -7.06 15.01 1.43
CA LEU A 61 -8.28 15.40 2.14
C LEU A 61 -8.91 16.62 1.46
N PHE A 62 -9.99 16.38 0.72
CA PHE A 62 -10.84 17.43 0.22
C PHE A 62 -11.80 17.89 1.30
N THR A 63 -11.77 19.17 1.59
CA THR A 63 -12.78 19.83 2.44
C THR A 63 -13.39 21.00 1.69
N LEU A 64 -14.66 21.26 1.95
CA LEU A 64 -15.42 22.27 1.25
C LEU A 64 -16.63 22.70 2.07
N GLY A 65 -17.14 23.89 1.76
CA GLY A 65 -18.47 24.27 2.23
C GLY A 65 -19.55 23.55 1.43
N GLU A 66 -20.71 23.37 2.07
CA GLU A 66 -21.83 22.63 1.50
C GLU A 66 -22.57 23.49 0.47
N TYR A 67 -22.75 22.93 -0.73
CA TYR A 67 -23.49 23.48 -1.87
C TYR A 67 -23.53 25.03 -1.96
N PRO A 68 -22.37 25.72 -1.99
CA PRO A 68 -22.32 27.18 -2.01
C PRO A 68 -23.09 27.80 -3.18
N GLU A 69 -23.24 27.10 -4.28
CA GLU A 69 -23.96 27.51 -5.49
C GLU A 69 -25.47 27.71 -5.28
N PHE A 70 -26.05 27.24 -4.16
CA PHE A 70 -27.43 27.56 -3.79
C PHE A 70 -27.57 28.88 -3.02
N ARG A 71 -26.47 29.42 -2.49
CA ARG A 71 -26.46 30.67 -1.73
C ARG A 71 -25.78 31.81 -2.47
N TYR A 72 -24.72 31.51 -3.22
CA TYR A 72 -23.86 32.49 -3.86
C TYR A 72 -23.92 32.33 -5.38
N GLU A 73 -24.45 33.35 -6.05
CA GLU A 73 -24.50 33.41 -7.51
C GLU A 73 -23.10 33.29 -8.13
N GLN A 74 -22.08 33.83 -7.46
CA GLN A 74 -20.68 33.73 -7.89
C GLN A 74 -20.20 32.28 -7.99
N ALA A 75 -20.63 31.42 -7.06
CA ALA A 75 -20.29 30.00 -7.10
C ALA A 75 -21.00 29.30 -8.27
N ARG A 76 -22.28 29.61 -8.51
CA ARG A 76 -23.03 29.09 -9.67
C ARG A 76 -22.41 29.52 -11.00
N GLN A 77 -22.17 30.81 -11.17
CA GLN A 77 -21.56 31.37 -12.40
C GLN A 77 -20.17 30.78 -12.68
N TRP A 78 -19.37 30.55 -11.63
CA TRP A 78 -18.06 29.91 -11.78
C TRP A 78 -18.19 28.47 -12.28
N LEU A 79 -19.10 27.68 -11.69
CA LEU A 79 -19.35 26.30 -12.12
C LEU A 79 -19.81 26.25 -13.59
N ASP A 80 -20.78 27.09 -13.96
CA ASP A 80 -21.29 27.17 -15.33
C ASP A 80 -20.17 27.54 -16.33
N ALA A 81 -19.32 28.51 -15.97
CA ALA A 81 -18.18 28.94 -16.80
C ALA A 81 -17.11 27.86 -16.97
N ASN A 82 -17.04 26.89 -16.05
CA ASN A 82 -16.10 25.77 -16.09
C ASN A 82 -16.77 24.45 -16.53
N ASN A 83 -18.03 24.50 -16.98
CA ASN A 83 -18.82 23.36 -17.45
C ASN A 83 -19.11 22.29 -16.38
N TYR A 84 -19.34 22.70 -15.14
CA TYR A 84 -19.79 21.82 -14.06
C TYR A 84 -21.21 22.19 -13.63
N SER A 85 -22.06 21.19 -13.43
CA SER A 85 -23.45 21.37 -13.00
C SER A 85 -23.59 21.59 -11.49
N SER A 86 -22.60 21.17 -10.70
CA SER A 86 -22.61 21.26 -9.23
C SER A 86 -21.20 21.30 -8.64
N THR A 87 -21.10 21.71 -7.39
CA THR A 87 -19.86 21.62 -6.60
C THR A 87 -19.35 20.17 -6.52
N ILE A 88 -20.25 19.19 -6.41
CA ILE A 88 -19.89 17.78 -6.26
C ILE A 88 -19.33 17.21 -7.57
N GLU A 89 -19.86 17.61 -8.72
CA GLU A 89 -19.28 17.24 -10.02
C GLU A 89 -17.86 17.79 -10.18
N TYR A 90 -17.63 19.04 -9.74
CA TYR A 90 -16.29 19.61 -9.75
C TYR A 90 -15.33 18.91 -8.76
N LEU A 91 -15.82 18.57 -7.57
CA LEU A 91 -15.07 17.78 -6.59
C LEU A 91 -14.67 16.41 -7.15
N ALA A 92 -15.58 15.73 -7.86
CA ALA A 92 -15.30 14.44 -8.47
C ALA A 92 -14.20 14.54 -9.53
N ALA A 93 -14.25 15.58 -10.37
CA ALA A 93 -13.22 15.84 -11.37
C ALA A 93 -11.85 16.16 -10.73
N ALA A 94 -11.83 16.97 -9.68
CA ALA A 94 -10.61 17.29 -8.94
C ALA A 94 -10.02 16.06 -8.23
N ALA A 95 -10.85 15.24 -7.60
CA ALA A 95 -10.43 13.98 -6.96
C ALA A 95 -9.85 12.99 -7.98
N ALA A 96 -10.51 12.83 -9.13
CA ALA A 96 -10.02 11.99 -10.22
C ALA A 96 -8.65 12.47 -10.73
N ALA A 97 -8.48 13.79 -10.92
CA ALA A 97 -7.21 14.36 -11.35
C ALA A 97 -6.09 14.10 -10.34
N VAL A 98 -6.34 14.29 -9.04
CA VAL A 98 -5.35 13.97 -7.99
C VAL A 98 -4.96 12.50 -8.04
N LEU A 99 -5.94 11.59 -8.07
CA LEU A 99 -5.68 10.16 -8.12
C LEU A 99 -4.84 9.78 -9.35
N GLN A 100 -5.18 10.29 -10.54
CA GLN A 100 -4.50 9.95 -11.78
C GLN A 100 -3.07 10.51 -11.84
N GLU A 101 -2.87 11.75 -11.39
CA GLU A 101 -1.60 12.45 -11.55
C GLU A 101 -0.58 12.09 -10.46
N THR A 102 -1.05 11.92 -9.22
CA THR A 102 -0.19 11.75 -8.04
C THR A 102 -0.40 10.43 -7.31
N GLY A 103 -1.38 9.62 -7.72
CA GLY A 103 -1.77 8.39 -7.05
C GLY A 103 -2.41 8.59 -5.69
N MET A 104 -2.45 9.81 -5.13
CA MET A 104 -2.93 10.03 -3.76
C MET A 104 -4.41 9.69 -3.67
N LEU A 105 -4.81 9.08 -2.57
CA LEU A 105 -6.18 8.61 -2.35
C LEU A 105 -7.05 9.77 -1.86
N PRO A 106 -8.09 10.18 -2.62
CA PRO A 106 -8.97 11.25 -2.18
C PRO A 106 -9.84 10.82 -0.98
N HIS A 107 -9.98 11.72 -0.01
CA HIS A 107 -11.02 11.68 1.01
C HIS A 107 -11.96 12.86 0.80
N ALA A 108 -13.24 12.60 0.56
CA ALA A 108 -14.21 13.68 0.37
C ALA A 108 -14.97 14.00 1.68
N ASN A 109 -14.56 15.06 2.37
CA ASN A 109 -15.30 15.62 3.51
C ASN A 109 -16.18 16.78 3.02
N ALA A 110 -17.29 16.42 2.39
CA ALA A 110 -18.13 17.30 1.58
C ALA A 110 -19.45 17.70 2.25
N GLY A 111 -19.63 17.37 3.53
CA GLY A 111 -20.83 17.71 4.28
C GLY A 111 -22.01 16.77 4.03
N ALA A 112 -23.24 17.27 4.22
CA ALA A 112 -24.44 16.44 4.10
C ALA A 112 -24.85 16.25 2.65
N LEU A 113 -24.37 15.16 2.04
CA LEU A 113 -24.62 14.81 0.64
C LEU A 113 -25.85 13.92 0.45
N GLY A 114 -26.44 13.99 -0.75
CA GLY A 114 -27.49 13.07 -1.18
C GLY A 114 -26.91 11.74 -1.68
N HIS A 115 -27.76 10.73 -1.83
CA HIS A 115 -27.36 9.39 -2.29
C HIS A 115 -26.59 9.43 -3.63
N GLU A 116 -27.06 10.18 -4.63
CA GLU A 116 -26.39 10.23 -5.94
C GLU A 116 -25.03 10.94 -5.89
N ASP A 117 -24.87 11.96 -5.06
CA ASP A 117 -23.59 12.66 -4.88
C ASP A 117 -22.57 11.76 -4.18
N LEU A 118 -22.98 11.03 -3.13
CA LEU A 118 -22.15 10.03 -2.45
C LEU A 118 -21.70 8.93 -3.44
N LYS A 119 -22.64 8.46 -4.27
CA LYS A 119 -22.39 7.43 -5.28
C LYS A 119 -21.42 7.90 -6.36
N LEU A 120 -21.52 9.14 -6.80
CA LEU A 120 -20.56 9.73 -7.74
C LEU A 120 -19.16 9.75 -7.13
N LEU A 121 -19.02 10.31 -5.92
CA LEU A 121 -17.73 10.43 -5.26
C LEU A 121 -17.09 9.08 -4.93
N ARG A 122 -17.90 8.04 -4.68
CA ARG A 122 -17.42 6.67 -4.45
C ARG A 122 -16.54 6.14 -5.58
N THR A 123 -16.74 6.59 -6.81
CA THR A 123 -15.95 6.17 -7.97
C THR A 123 -14.53 6.77 -7.99
N VAL A 124 -14.28 7.81 -7.19
CA VAL A 124 -13.02 8.58 -7.19
C VAL A 124 -12.40 8.75 -5.80
N SER A 125 -13.12 8.43 -4.72
CA SER A 125 -12.65 8.51 -3.34
C SER A 125 -12.90 7.18 -2.59
N PRO A 126 -11.86 6.49 -2.08
CA PRO A 126 -12.04 5.26 -1.29
C PRO A 126 -12.80 5.49 0.02
N SER A 127 -12.82 6.74 0.49
CA SER A 127 -13.35 7.15 1.78
C SER A 127 -14.05 8.51 1.64
N GLN A 128 -15.12 8.69 2.40
CA GLN A 128 -15.88 9.95 2.46
C GLN A 128 -16.18 10.28 3.92
N GLY A 129 -16.55 11.52 4.20
CA GLY A 129 -16.82 11.90 5.58
C GLY A 129 -17.72 13.10 5.75
N MET A 130 -18.28 13.15 6.96
CA MET A 130 -19.09 14.26 7.45
C MET A 130 -19.26 14.14 8.97
N MET A 131 -19.04 15.24 9.70
CA MET A 131 -19.36 15.31 11.13
C MET A 131 -20.88 15.37 11.38
N ILE A 132 -21.39 14.54 12.30
CA ILE A 132 -22.73 14.72 12.89
C ILE A 132 -22.74 15.98 13.75
N GLU A 133 -21.64 16.26 14.46
CA GLU A 133 -21.47 17.33 15.44
C GLU A 133 -22.34 17.11 16.70
N SER A 134 -23.67 17.15 16.54
CA SER A 134 -24.67 16.94 17.58
C SER A 134 -26.02 16.63 16.94
N LEU A 135 -26.88 15.89 17.65
CA LEU A 135 -28.27 15.65 17.26
C LEU A 135 -29.27 16.58 17.96
N ASN A 136 -28.78 17.61 18.67
CA ASN A 136 -29.64 18.61 19.29
C ASN A 136 -30.03 19.68 18.25
N PRO A 137 -31.31 19.76 17.82
CA PRO A 137 -31.74 20.68 16.77
C PRO A 137 -31.77 22.16 17.22
N ASP A 138 -31.72 22.41 18.53
CA ASP A 138 -31.87 23.75 19.10
C ASP A 138 -30.53 24.45 19.38
N LEU A 139 -29.41 23.87 18.91
CA LEU A 139 -28.09 24.44 19.13
C LEU A 139 -27.95 25.82 18.46
N ALA A 140 -27.61 26.81 19.28
CA ALA A 140 -27.29 28.15 18.83
C ALA A 140 -26.18 28.15 17.76
N ALA A 141 -25.24 27.20 17.86
CA ALA A 141 -24.12 26.98 16.97
C ALA A 141 -24.50 26.69 15.51
N HIS A 142 -25.70 26.15 15.27
CA HIS A 142 -26.17 25.74 13.93
C HIS A 142 -27.30 26.62 13.39
N ARG A 143 -27.61 27.76 14.05
CA ARG A 143 -28.59 28.71 13.54
C ARG A 143 -28.16 29.26 12.18
N GLY A 144 -28.98 29.05 11.15
CA GLY A 144 -28.67 29.45 9.78
C GLY A 144 -27.78 28.47 9.01
N ALA A 145 -27.66 27.22 9.49
CA ALA A 145 -27.01 26.11 8.80
C ALA A 145 -28.07 25.04 8.41
N PRO A 146 -28.79 25.21 7.28
CA PRO A 146 -29.86 24.29 6.87
C PRO A 146 -29.41 22.83 6.69
N ASP A 147 -28.12 22.56 6.45
CA ASP A 147 -27.63 21.19 6.31
C ASP A 147 -27.13 20.58 7.63
N LYS A 148 -27.13 21.34 8.73
CA LYS A 148 -26.75 20.86 10.07
C LYS A 148 -27.93 20.25 10.85
N THR A 149 -29.10 20.04 10.22
CA THR A 149 -30.21 19.38 10.93
C THR A 149 -29.88 17.91 11.22
N PRO A 150 -30.29 17.38 12.40
CA PRO A 150 -30.04 15.99 12.76
C PRO A 150 -30.52 14.99 11.70
N GLU A 151 -31.71 15.22 11.13
CA GLU A 151 -32.30 14.34 10.12
C GLU A 151 -31.44 14.27 8.85
N ARG A 152 -30.98 15.42 8.35
CA ARG A 152 -30.19 15.51 7.12
C ARG A 152 -28.82 14.85 7.28
N ARG A 153 -28.21 15.00 8.47
CA ARG A 153 -26.93 14.37 8.82
C ARG A 153 -27.07 12.85 8.91
N LEU A 154 -28.11 12.35 9.58
CA LEU A 154 -28.38 10.92 9.68
C LEU A 154 -28.76 10.29 8.32
N GLU A 155 -29.52 10.99 7.48
CA GLU A 155 -29.83 10.54 6.12
C GLU A 155 -28.57 10.34 5.28
N THR A 156 -27.61 11.26 5.38
CA THR A 156 -26.32 11.15 4.67
C THR A 156 -25.53 9.94 5.18
N LEU A 157 -25.45 9.76 6.51
CA LEU A 157 -24.78 8.63 7.14
C LEU A 157 -25.39 7.30 6.69
N HIS A 158 -26.72 7.17 6.71
CA HIS A 158 -27.40 5.95 6.25
C HIS A 158 -27.20 5.69 4.75
N ALA A 159 -27.26 6.72 3.90
CA ALA A 159 -27.02 6.59 2.47
C ALA A 159 -25.58 6.12 2.17
N ALA A 160 -24.59 6.59 2.93
CA ALA A 160 -23.21 6.09 2.82
C ALA A 160 -23.12 4.59 3.17
N GLY A 161 -23.85 4.15 4.20
CA GLY A 161 -23.96 2.74 4.56
C GLY A 161 -24.62 1.88 3.48
N GLU A 162 -25.69 2.36 2.86
CA GLU A 162 -26.37 1.69 1.75
C GLU A 162 -25.48 1.53 0.52
N LEU A 163 -24.62 2.51 0.26
CA LEU A 163 -23.65 2.53 -0.83
C LEU A 163 -22.35 1.79 -0.52
N GLN A 164 -22.22 1.22 0.69
CA GLN A 164 -21.01 0.53 1.16
C GLN A 164 -19.76 1.42 1.08
N ILE A 165 -19.89 2.67 1.54
CA ILE A 165 -18.80 3.65 1.58
C ILE A 165 -18.18 3.63 2.99
N PRO A 166 -16.88 3.33 3.14
CA PRO A 166 -16.15 3.59 4.38
C PRO A 166 -16.27 5.06 4.76
N PHE A 167 -16.85 5.34 5.92
CA PHE A 167 -17.29 6.69 6.27
C PHE A 167 -16.66 7.18 7.57
N THR A 168 -16.05 8.36 7.51
CA THR A 168 -15.59 9.09 8.70
C THR A 168 -16.68 10.03 9.19
N THR A 169 -17.01 9.96 10.47
CA THR A 169 -17.94 10.90 11.10
C THR A 169 -17.43 11.35 12.46
N GLY A 170 -18.24 12.03 13.25
CA GLY A 170 -17.81 12.53 14.54
C GLY A 170 -18.76 13.51 15.19
N ILE A 171 -18.37 13.92 16.40
CA ILE A 171 -19.07 14.90 17.23
C ILE A 171 -18.13 16.06 17.58
N LEU A 172 -18.72 17.24 17.77
CA LEU A 172 -18.02 18.44 18.23
C LEU A 172 -18.56 18.79 19.62
N ILE A 173 -17.65 18.86 20.59
CA ILE A 173 -18.00 19.08 21.99
C ILE A 173 -17.66 20.50 22.46
N GLY A 174 -18.44 21.03 23.40
CA GLY A 174 -18.31 22.37 23.94
C GLY A 174 -19.00 23.46 23.11
N ILE A 175 -19.98 23.11 22.28
CA ILE A 175 -20.76 24.05 21.44
C ILE A 175 -22.15 24.38 22.00
N GLY A 176 -22.44 23.89 23.22
CA GLY A 176 -23.71 24.09 23.90
C GLY A 176 -24.53 22.81 24.05
N GLU A 177 -24.01 21.68 23.58
CA GLU A 177 -24.56 20.36 23.77
C GLU A 177 -24.43 19.89 25.23
N SER A 178 -25.36 19.05 25.67
CA SER A 178 -25.30 18.39 26.98
C SER A 178 -24.52 17.07 26.90
N ARG A 179 -24.20 16.48 28.06
CA ARG A 179 -23.68 15.10 28.13
C ARG A 179 -24.61 14.10 27.45
N ALA A 180 -25.92 14.26 27.62
CA ALA A 180 -26.91 13.38 26.99
C ALA A 180 -26.87 13.53 25.45
N ASP A 181 -26.71 14.74 24.93
CA ASP A 181 -26.60 14.97 23.49
C ASP A 181 -25.36 14.28 22.88
N ARG A 182 -24.23 14.30 23.59
CA ARG A 182 -23.01 13.56 23.21
C ARG A 182 -23.28 12.06 23.11
N VAL A 183 -23.90 11.48 24.13
CA VAL A 183 -24.24 10.04 24.15
C VAL A 183 -25.23 9.68 23.04
N ASN A 184 -26.30 10.46 22.87
CA ASN A 184 -27.31 10.22 21.83
C ASN A 184 -26.70 10.22 20.42
N ALA A 185 -25.77 11.14 20.14
CA ALA A 185 -25.08 11.17 18.85
C ALA A 185 -24.19 9.94 18.64
N LEU A 186 -23.45 9.51 19.66
CA LEU A 186 -22.61 8.31 19.61
C LEU A 186 -23.46 7.04 19.44
N GLU A 187 -24.58 6.91 20.14
CA GLU A 187 -25.51 5.79 20.00
C GLU A 187 -26.12 5.73 18.59
N ALA A 188 -26.47 6.88 18.00
CA ALA A 188 -26.98 6.92 16.63
C ALA A 188 -25.92 6.49 15.60
N ILE A 189 -24.67 6.90 15.79
CA ILE A 189 -23.54 6.46 14.96
C ILE A 189 -23.32 4.93 15.11
N ALA A 190 -23.34 4.43 16.34
CA ALA A 190 -23.23 3.00 16.64
C ALA A 190 -24.34 2.20 15.93
N GLN A 191 -25.59 2.64 16.01
CA GLN A 191 -26.73 2.00 15.34
C GLN A 191 -26.58 1.98 13.81
N ALA A 192 -26.10 3.08 13.22
CA ALA A 192 -25.83 3.13 11.78
C ALA A 192 -24.70 2.15 11.39
N HIS A 193 -23.65 2.02 12.20
CA HIS A 193 -22.59 1.04 11.97
C HIS A 193 -23.09 -0.40 12.19
N GLU A 194 -23.88 -0.69 13.21
CA GLU A 194 -24.45 -2.04 13.41
C GLU A 194 -25.30 -2.48 12.21
N LYS A 195 -26.03 -1.54 11.59
CA LYS A 195 -26.88 -1.83 10.44
C LYS A 195 -26.09 -2.09 9.15
N TYR A 196 -25.05 -1.30 8.90
CA TYR A 196 -24.38 -1.28 7.59
C TYR A 196 -22.90 -1.68 7.62
N GLY A 197 -22.22 -1.54 8.76
CA GLY A 197 -20.80 -1.85 8.99
C GLY A 197 -19.81 -0.82 8.42
N HIS A 198 -20.29 0.38 8.10
CA HIS A 198 -19.61 1.33 7.19
C HIS A 198 -18.83 2.46 7.88
N VAL A 199 -19.15 2.77 9.14
CA VAL A 199 -18.42 3.81 9.88
C VAL A 199 -17.06 3.27 10.27
N GLN A 200 -15.99 3.87 9.77
CA GLN A 200 -14.62 3.45 10.09
C GLN A 200 -14.03 4.24 11.26
N GLU A 201 -14.43 5.50 11.41
CA GLU A 201 -13.83 6.46 12.32
C GLU A 201 -14.88 7.40 12.89
N VAL A 202 -14.77 7.66 14.20
CA VAL A 202 -15.51 8.69 14.91
C VAL A 202 -14.54 9.69 15.53
N ILE A 203 -14.59 10.92 15.03
CA ILE A 203 -13.81 12.03 15.52
C ILE A 203 -14.51 12.62 16.74
N VAL A 204 -13.81 12.68 17.88
CA VAL A 204 -14.21 13.46 19.05
C VAL A 204 -13.36 14.73 19.06
N GLN A 205 -13.96 15.84 18.63
CA GLN A 205 -13.25 17.13 18.52
C GLN A 205 -13.78 18.12 19.55
N ASN A 206 -12.89 18.79 20.27
CA ASN A 206 -13.23 19.86 21.19
C ASN A 206 -13.31 21.23 20.49
N PHE A 207 -14.29 22.04 20.90
CA PHE A 207 -14.45 23.41 20.43
C PHE A 207 -13.37 24.33 21.02
N VAL A 208 -12.73 25.08 20.13
CA VAL A 208 -11.81 26.17 20.46
C VAL A 208 -12.40 27.49 19.91
N PRO A 209 -12.59 28.52 20.74
CA PRO A 209 -13.15 29.80 20.31
C PRO A 209 -12.23 30.53 19.34
N LYS A 210 -12.80 31.10 18.27
CA LYS A 210 -12.07 31.79 17.22
C LYS A 210 -12.57 33.21 17.04
N LEU A 211 -11.64 34.17 16.93
CA LEU A 211 -11.93 35.60 16.94
C LEU A 211 -12.94 36.03 15.85
N ASP A 212 -12.88 35.43 14.68
CA ASP A 212 -13.70 35.78 13.51
C ASP A 212 -15.03 35.02 13.43
N THR A 213 -15.51 34.46 14.54
CA THR A 213 -16.74 33.67 14.59
C THR A 213 -17.82 34.31 15.47
N GLU A 214 -19.07 33.90 15.29
CA GLU A 214 -20.18 34.35 16.17
C GLU A 214 -19.97 33.83 17.60
N MET A 215 -19.36 32.65 17.74
CA MET A 215 -19.04 32.01 19.01
C MET A 215 -17.68 32.44 19.60
N ARG A 216 -17.07 33.55 19.14
CA ARG A 216 -15.78 34.02 19.64
C ARG A 216 -15.70 34.25 21.17
N ASN A 217 -16.85 34.53 21.79
CA ASN A 217 -16.97 34.77 23.24
C ASN A 217 -17.54 33.55 23.99
N TRP A 218 -17.79 32.45 23.28
CA TRP A 218 -18.20 31.19 23.89
C TRP A 218 -17.00 30.55 24.61
N PRO A 219 -17.16 29.93 25.78
CA PRO A 219 -16.04 29.28 26.47
C PRO A 219 -15.46 28.14 25.63
N ALA A 220 -14.14 27.95 25.69
CA ALA A 220 -13.51 26.75 25.14
C ALA A 220 -14.00 25.51 25.86
N CYS A 221 -14.05 24.38 25.15
CA CYS A 221 -14.34 23.09 25.78
C CYS A 221 -13.24 22.77 26.82
N PRO A 222 -13.60 22.45 28.07
CA PRO A 222 -12.63 22.02 29.06
C PRO A 222 -11.91 20.72 28.65
N PRO A 223 -10.60 20.55 28.91
CA PRO A 223 -9.86 19.33 28.56
C PRO A 223 -10.46 18.05 29.15
N GLU A 224 -10.94 18.10 30.39
CA GLU A 224 -11.57 16.96 31.06
C GLU A 224 -12.82 16.46 30.33
N GLN A 225 -13.55 17.36 29.66
CA GLN A 225 -14.73 17.00 28.87
C GLN A 225 -14.34 16.25 27.59
N LEU A 226 -13.18 16.56 26.98
CA LEU A 226 -12.64 15.80 25.85
C LEU A 226 -12.31 14.38 26.26
N PHE A 227 -11.52 14.21 27.32
CA PHE A 227 -11.11 12.90 27.82
C PHE A 227 -12.29 12.05 28.29
N GLU A 228 -13.26 12.66 28.98
CA GLU A 228 -14.53 12.00 29.34
C GLU A 228 -15.27 11.51 28.09
N THR A 229 -15.38 12.36 27.06
CA THR A 229 -16.15 12.01 25.85
C THR A 229 -15.46 10.90 25.06
N ILE A 230 -14.13 10.88 24.98
CA ILE A 230 -13.38 9.81 24.32
C ILE A 230 -13.64 8.47 25.03
N ARG A 231 -13.61 8.44 26.36
CA ARG A 231 -13.93 7.25 27.16
C ARG A 231 -15.36 6.77 26.91
N ILE A 232 -16.33 7.70 26.89
CA ILE A 232 -17.73 7.39 26.55
C ILE A 232 -17.83 6.82 25.12
N ALA A 233 -17.13 7.41 24.15
CA ALA A 233 -17.12 6.91 22.77
C ALA A 233 -16.61 5.46 22.71
N ARG A 234 -15.58 5.11 23.50
CA ARG A 234 -15.09 3.72 23.57
C ARG A 234 -16.05 2.73 24.24
N GLU A 235 -16.87 3.20 25.18
CA GLU A 235 -17.90 2.36 25.81
C GLU A 235 -19.12 2.16 24.91
N VAL A 236 -19.49 3.18 24.12
CA VAL A 236 -20.72 3.20 23.31
C VAL A 236 -20.52 2.64 21.91
N LEU A 237 -19.39 2.95 21.25
CA LEU A 237 -19.14 2.56 19.87
C LEU A 237 -18.67 1.10 19.79
N PRO A 238 -19.07 0.34 18.76
CA PRO A 238 -18.50 -0.96 18.46
C PRO A 238 -16.97 -0.91 18.36
N PRO A 239 -16.23 -1.94 18.85
CA PRO A 239 -14.76 -1.96 18.79
C PRO A 239 -14.15 -1.89 17.38
N SER A 240 -14.95 -2.14 16.34
CA SER A 240 -14.57 -2.00 14.93
C SER A 240 -14.53 -0.54 14.44
N ILE A 241 -14.99 0.42 15.26
CA ILE A 241 -14.94 1.85 14.94
C ILE A 241 -13.73 2.48 15.64
N HIS A 242 -12.86 3.10 14.87
CA HIS A 242 -11.74 3.87 15.40
C HIS A 242 -12.23 5.17 16.03
N VAL A 243 -11.59 5.59 17.13
CA VAL A 243 -11.87 6.87 17.79
C VAL A 243 -10.66 7.75 17.65
N GLN A 244 -10.88 8.86 16.95
CA GLN A 244 -9.87 9.84 16.62
C GLN A 244 -10.07 11.09 17.47
N ALA A 245 -8.97 11.69 17.94
CA ALA A 245 -8.98 13.04 18.49
C ALA A 245 -7.78 13.84 17.97
N PRO A 246 -7.96 15.09 17.50
CA PRO A 246 -6.85 15.88 16.96
C PRO A 246 -5.82 16.21 18.04
N PRO A 247 -4.54 15.79 17.90
CA PRO A 247 -3.53 15.96 18.94
C PRO A 247 -3.11 17.42 19.12
N ASN A 248 -3.30 18.27 18.10
CA ASN A 248 -3.02 19.71 18.16
C ASN A 248 -4.04 20.49 19.01
N LEU A 249 -5.17 19.88 19.36
CA LEU A 249 -6.21 20.48 20.19
C LEU A 249 -6.19 20.01 21.65
N SER A 250 -5.26 19.13 22.01
CA SER A 250 -4.95 18.73 23.39
C SER A 250 -3.58 19.24 23.80
N GLU A 251 -3.46 19.75 25.02
CA GLU A 251 -2.16 20.10 25.62
C GLU A 251 -1.51 18.91 26.35
N ASP A 252 -2.27 17.83 26.56
CA ASP A 252 -1.82 16.60 27.21
C ASP A 252 -2.00 15.41 26.26
N LEU A 253 -0.90 14.97 25.66
CA LEU A 253 -0.88 13.82 24.75
C LEU A 253 -0.94 12.49 25.49
N ASP A 254 -0.46 12.42 26.74
CA ASP A 254 -0.51 11.16 27.51
C ASP A 254 -1.96 10.86 27.90
N GLU A 255 -2.64 11.84 28.48
CA GLU A 255 -4.03 11.69 28.87
C GLU A 255 -4.94 11.44 27.65
N LEU A 256 -4.60 12.02 26.49
CA LEU A 256 -5.31 11.76 25.23
C LEU A 256 -5.20 10.28 24.81
N LEU A 257 -3.99 9.73 24.84
CA LEU A 257 -3.74 8.31 24.54
C LEU A 257 -4.41 7.41 25.60
N GLU A 258 -4.23 7.71 26.89
CA GLU A 258 -4.83 6.94 28.00
C GLU A 258 -6.37 6.99 28.02
N SER A 259 -6.97 8.04 27.46
CA SER A 259 -8.42 8.12 27.27
C SER A 259 -8.96 7.10 26.26
N GLY A 260 -8.08 6.53 25.44
CA GLY A 260 -8.36 5.37 24.60
C GLY A 260 -8.44 5.67 23.11
N ILE A 261 -7.90 6.77 22.60
CA ILE A 261 -7.80 6.94 21.13
C ILE A 261 -6.93 5.84 20.52
N ASP A 262 -7.25 5.45 19.29
CA ASP A 262 -6.44 4.56 18.45
C ASP A 262 -6.02 5.23 17.16
N ASP A 263 -6.46 6.47 16.94
CA ASP A 263 -6.12 7.30 15.79
C ASP A 263 -5.82 8.75 16.19
N ILE A 264 -4.75 9.29 15.65
CA ILE A 264 -4.27 10.67 15.88
C ILE A 264 -4.81 11.62 14.79
N GLY A 265 -5.45 11.08 13.75
CA GLY A 265 -6.00 11.81 12.63
C GLY A 265 -4.98 12.11 11.55
N GLY A 266 -5.38 13.01 10.64
CA GLY A 266 -4.56 13.37 9.51
C GLY A 266 -3.49 14.41 9.84
N ILE A 267 -2.22 14.09 9.62
CA ILE A 267 -1.06 14.95 9.85
C ILE A 267 -0.47 15.34 8.50
N SER A 268 -0.20 16.65 8.32
CA SER A 268 0.34 17.16 7.06
C SER A 268 1.72 17.79 7.25
N PRO A 269 2.73 17.38 6.46
CA PRO A 269 4.03 18.06 6.40
C PRO A 269 4.03 19.27 5.45
N ILE A 270 3.00 19.41 4.60
CA ILE A 270 2.93 20.44 3.55
C ILE A 270 1.93 21.55 3.87
N THR A 271 0.74 21.16 4.36
CA THR A 271 -0.39 22.08 4.54
C THR A 271 -0.68 22.33 6.01
N ALA A 272 -1.08 23.55 6.35
CA ALA A 272 -1.62 23.83 7.67
C ALA A 272 -2.98 23.14 7.88
N ASP A 273 -3.40 22.99 9.13
CA ASP A 273 -4.80 22.70 9.44
C ASP A 273 -5.65 23.92 9.07
N PHE A 274 -6.43 23.87 7.99
CA PHE A 274 -7.29 24.99 7.61
C PHE A 274 -8.55 25.12 8.49
N VAL A 275 -8.85 24.10 9.30
CA VAL A 275 -9.94 24.16 10.28
C VAL A 275 -9.46 24.89 11.53
N ASN A 276 -8.28 24.55 12.06
CA ASN A 276 -7.67 25.17 13.24
C ASN A 276 -6.24 25.69 12.93
N PRO A 277 -6.10 26.70 12.06
CA PRO A 277 -4.80 27.18 11.59
C PRO A 277 -3.89 27.73 12.70
N GLU A 278 -4.47 28.09 13.84
CA GLU A 278 -3.77 28.57 15.04
C GLU A 278 -3.16 27.44 15.89
N LYS A 279 -3.42 26.16 15.57
CA LYS A 279 -2.95 24.98 16.31
C LYS A 279 -2.13 24.06 15.39
N PRO A 280 -0.80 24.23 15.30
CA PRO A 280 0.04 23.40 14.44
C PRO A 280 0.07 21.94 14.92
N TRP A 281 0.27 21.01 13.98
CA TRP A 281 0.44 19.59 14.29
C TRP A 281 1.72 19.34 15.11
N PRO A 282 1.67 18.43 16.11
CA PRO A 282 2.89 17.88 16.70
C PRO A 282 3.76 17.18 15.65
N SER A 283 5.08 17.13 15.89
CA SER A 283 5.97 16.38 15.00
C SER A 283 5.70 14.87 15.10
N LEU A 284 5.89 14.15 13.99
CA LEU A 284 5.75 12.68 13.98
C LEU A 284 6.72 12.00 14.95
N GLU A 285 7.90 12.57 15.16
CA GLU A 285 8.87 12.04 16.11
C GLU A 285 8.38 12.12 17.55
N LEU A 286 7.80 13.26 17.94
CA LEU A 286 7.19 13.41 19.26
C LEU A 286 6.04 12.40 19.42
N LEU A 287 5.15 12.28 18.42
CA LEU A 287 4.04 11.34 18.49
C LEU A 287 4.52 9.89 18.62
N ARG A 288 5.56 9.51 17.86
CA ARG A 288 6.17 8.17 17.93
C ARG A 288 6.72 7.90 19.31
N GLU A 289 7.52 8.81 19.86
CA GLU A 289 8.09 8.68 21.21
C GLU A 289 6.99 8.47 22.26
N ARG A 290 5.91 9.28 22.21
CA ARG A 290 4.80 9.17 23.15
C ARG A 290 4.04 7.86 23.00
N VAL A 291 3.70 7.46 21.77
CA VAL A 291 3.02 6.18 21.53
C VAL A 291 3.85 5.00 22.01
N GLU A 292 5.16 5.00 21.77
CA GLU A 292 6.08 3.94 22.21
C GLU A 292 6.23 3.89 23.74
N LEU A 293 6.27 5.05 24.41
CA LEU A 293 6.27 5.12 25.88
C LEU A 293 5.02 4.47 26.49
N HIS A 294 3.89 4.52 25.79
CA HIS A 294 2.63 3.87 26.19
C HIS A 294 2.48 2.41 25.74
N GLY A 295 3.54 1.83 25.14
CA GLY A 295 3.59 0.45 24.68
C GLY A 295 3.00 0.20 23.30
N GLY A 296 2.59 1.25 22.57
CA GLY A 296 2.05 1.16 21.22
C GLY A 296 3.11 1.29 20.12
N THR A 297 2.65 1.26 18.87
CA THR A 297 3.45 1.62 17.68
C THR A 297 2.68 2.63 16.85
N LEU A 298 3.33 3.74 16.46
CA LEU A 298 2.72 4.73 15.57
C LEU A 298 2.80 4.20 14.13
N VAL A 299 1.66 4.03 13.46
CA VAL A 299 1.57 3.42 12.13
C VAL A 299 0.85 4.35 11.15
N PRO A 300 1.41 4.65 9.97
CA PRO A 300 0.70 5.39 8.95
C PRO A 300 -0.44 4.54 8.36
N ARG A 301 -1.61 5.14 8.18
CA ARG A 301 -2.75 4.53 7.50
C ARG A 301 -3.11 5.28 6.22
N LEU A 302 -3.90 4.63 5.39
CA LEU A 302 -4.56 5.27 4.25
C LEU A 302 -5.78 6.07 4.75
N THR A 303 -6.47 6.73 3.82
CA THR A 303 -7.78 7.35 4.10
C THR A 303 -8.89 6.35 4.46
N ILE A 304 -8.63 5.07 4.16
CA ILE A 304 -9.48 3.92 4.42
C ILE A 304 -8.74 2.97 5.38
N TYR A 305 -9.44 2.42 6.36
CA TYR A 305 -8.83 1.59 7.40
C TYR A 305 -8.58 0.14 6.97
N PRO A 306 -7.63 -0.58 7.61
CA PRO A 306 -7.20 -1.92 7.23
C PRO A 306 -8.33 -2.95 7.04
N GLU A 307 -9.37 -2.89 7.87
CA GLU A 307 -10.53 -3.79 7.85
C GLU A 307 -11.29 -3.66 6.52
N PHE A 308 -11.39 -2.44 6.00
CA PHE A 308 -12.06 -2.14 4.75
C PHE A 308 -11.16 -2.41 3.53
N VAL A 309 -9.84 -2.22 3.68
CA VAL A 309 -8.85 -2.60 2.66
C VAL A 309 -8.86 -4.12 2.43
N ARG A 310 -8.87 -4.91 3.51
CA ARG A 310 -8.88 -6.39 3.42
C ARG A 310 -10.18 -6.95 2.84
N ASP A 311 -11.30 -6.23 2.94
CA ASP A 311 -12.58 -6.56 2.28
C ASP A 311 -12.87 -5.59 1.11
N ALA A 312 -11.85 -5.40 0.26
CA ALA A 312 -11.90 -4.52 -0.90
C ALA A 312 -13.05 -4.83 -1.88
N GLN A 313 -13.50 -6.09 -1.94
CA GLN A 313 -14.57 -6.49 -2.85
C GLN A 313 -15.91 -5.85 -2.47
N LYS A 314 -16.16 -5.70 -1.16
CA LYS A 314 -17.36 -5.07 -0.62
C LYS A 314 -17.22 -3.54 -0.56
N TRP A 315 -16.09 -3.06 -0.03
CA TRP A 315 -15.99 -1.67 0.40
C TRP A 315 -15.38 -0.72 -0.62
N ILE A 316 -14.65 -1.22 -1.61
CA ILE A 316 -13.90 -0.39 -2.54
C ILE A 316 -14.46 -0.54 -3.94
N ASP A 317 -14.72 0.60 -4.60
CA ASP A 317 -15.10 0.63 -6.01
C ASP A 317 -14.08 -0.14 -6.86
N PRO A 318 -14.48 -0.98 -7.83
CA PRO A 318 -13.56 -1.76 -8.65
C PRO A 318 -12.41 -0.96 -9.27
N GLY A 319 -12.65 0.30 -9.66
CA GLY A 319 -11.63 1.18 -10.23
C GLY A 319 -10.58 1.67 -9.21
N LEU A 320 -10.89 1.61 -7.92
CA LEU A 320 -10.03 2.08 -6.83
C LEU A 320 -9.30 0.95 -6.09
N ARG A 321 -9.63 -0.31 -6.36
CA ARG A 321 -9.01 -1.47 -5.67
C ARG A 321 -7.51 -1.50 -5.86
N PHE A 322 -7.02 -1.38 -7.09
CA PHE A 322 -5.57 -1.37 -7.34
C PHE A 322 -4.89 -0.15 -6.69
N PRO A 323 -5.35 1.11 -6.90
CA PRO A 323 -4.75 2.26 -6.22
C PRO A 323 -4.68 2.15 -4.68
N VAL A 324 -5.69 1.56 -4.04
CA VAL A 324 -5.67 1.32 -2.60
C VAL A 324 -4.66 0.22 -2.24
N MET A 325 -4.71 -0.92 -2.94
CA MET A 325 -3.83 -2.06 -2.66
C MET A 325 -2.34 -1.75 -2.91
N ASP A 326 -2.04 -0.95 -3.95
CA ASP A 326 -0.69 -0.52 -4.31
C ASP A 326 -0.01 0.26 -3.16
N ARG A 327 -0.82 1.02 -2.41
CA ARG A 327 -0.41 1.83 -1.27
C ARG A 327 -0.55 1.12 0.07
N SER A 328 -1.16 -0.06 0.12
CA SER A 328 -1.37 -0.80 1.36
C SER A 328 -0.35 -1.91 1.55
N ASP A 329 0.08 -2.11 2.79
CA ASP A 329 0.82 -3.33 3.14
C ASP A 329 -0.12 -4.53 3.29
N ALA A 330 0.43 -5.70 3.64
CA ALA A 330 -0.32 -6.94 3.76
C ALA A 330 -1.39 -6.92 4.89
N ASP A 331 -1.27 -6.02 5.87
CA ASP A 331 -2.28 -5.85 6.91
C ASP A 331 -3.37 -4.86 6.52
N GLY A 332 -3.12 -3.99 5.53
CA GLY A 332 -4.02 -2.94 5.06
C GLY A 332 -3.63 -1.52 5.52
N TYR A 333 -2.47 -1.34 6.16
CA TYR A 333 -1.94 -0.03 6.54
C TYR A 333 -1.21 0.64 5.37
N ALA A 334 -0.89 1.94 5.48
CA ALA A 334 -0.13 2.60 4.44
C ALA A 334 1.31 2.08 4.41
N ARG A 335 1.82 1.78 3.21
CA ARG A 335 3.23 1.45 3.01
C ARG A 335 4.09 2.67 3.32
N ASP A 336 5.09 2.51 4.17
CA ASP A 336 6.03 3.54 4.58
C ASP A 336 7.49 3.21 4.20
N ASP A 337 7.66 2.33 3.21
CA ASP A 337 8.95 1.98 2.64
C ASP A 337 9.68 3.25 2.15
N VAL A 338 10.94 3.42 2.54
CA VAL A 338 11.75 4.56 2.10
C VAL A 338 11.86 4.52 0.56
N GLY A 339 11.63 5.68 -0.07
CA GLY A 339 11.71 5.82 -1.53
C GLY A 339 10.49 5.32 -2.30
N ALA A 340 9.43 4.85 -1.64
CA ALA A 340 8.20 4.43 -2.32
C ALA A 340 7.52 5.59 -3.07
N ILE A 341 7.09 5.32 -4.30
CA ILE A 341 6.38 6.25 -5.18
C ILE A 341 5.11 5.56 -5.68
N PHE A 342 3.99 6.28 -5.69
CA PHE A 342 2.68 5.72 -6.01
C PHE A 342 1.91 6.62 -7.01
N PRO A 343 1.32 6.08 -8.09
CA PRO A 343 1.61 4.74 -8.59
C PRO A 343 3.08 4.66 -8.99
N GLU A 344 3.65 3.46 -8.89
CA GLU A 344 4.99 3.26 -9.40
C GLU A 344 5.00 3.48 -10.92
N LYS A 345 5.71 4.51 -11.37
CA LYS A 345 5.81 4.86 -12.80
C LYS A 345 7.17 4.43 -13.31
N TYR A 346 7.17 3.53 -14.29
CA TYR A 346 8.35 3.13 -15.05
C TYR A 346 8.27 3.75 -16.46
N GLU A 347 9.38 4.26 -16.98
CA GLU A 347 9.50 4.61 -18.39
C GLU A 347 9.70 3.35 -19.25
N ASP A 348 9.23 3.38 -20.50
CA ASP A 348 9.42 2.27 -21.46
C ASP A 348 10.92 1.93 -21.64
N ALA A 349 11.24 0.64 -21.60
CA ALA A 349 12.61 0.15 -21.71
C ALA A 349 13.24 0.52 -23.06
N ALA A 350 14.25 1.39 -23.07
CA ALA A 350 15.13 1.54 -24.21
C ALA A 350 16.09 0.34 -24.26
N ASN A 351 16.07 -0.41 -25.35
CA ASN A 351 16.97 -1.55 -25.55
C ASN A 351 18.44 -1.06 -25.59
N VAL A 352 19.20 -1.40 -24.54
CA VAL A 352 20.63 -1.02 -24.40
C VAL A 352 21.60 -2.01 -25.05
N GLY A 353 21.11 -2.94 -25.88
CA GLY A 353 21.96 -3.83 -26.69
C GLY A 353 22.66 -4.96 -25.93
N THR A 354 22.33 -5.17 -24.65
CA THR A 354 22.93 -6.22 -23.80
C THR A 354 22.05 -7.47 -23.68
N GLY A 355 20.92 -7.53 -24.38
CA GLY A 355 19.94 -8.62 -24.27
C GLY A 355 19.10 -8.60 -22.98
N ALA A 356 19.42 -7.72 -22.03
CA ALA A 356 18.56 -7.35 -20.93
C ALA A 356 17.85 -6.03 -21.27
N GLU A 357 16.52 -6.03 -21.28
CA GLU A 357 15.72 -4.81 -21.26
C GLU A 357 15.82 -4.21 -19.84
N VAL A 358 16.96 -3.60 -19.50
CA VAL A 358 17.09 -2.87 -18.25
C VAL A 358 16.74 -1.42 -18.51
N ILE A 359 15.81 -0.90 -17.72
CA ILE A 359 15.45 0.51 -17.70
C ILE A 359 16.70 1.31 -17.35
N GLN A 360 17.19 2.12 -18.27
CA GLN A 360 18.10 3.20 -17.90
C GLN A 360 17.22 4.39 -17.52
N ILE A 361 16.90 4.54 -16.23
CA ILE A 361 16.18 5.73 -15.71
C ILE A 361 17.15 6.91 -15.81
N GLY A 362 17.13 7.62 -16.93
CA GLY A 362 17.95 8.79 -17.20
C GLY A 362 19.48 8.57 -17.26
N ARG A 363 20.24 9.67 -17.25
CA ARG A 363 21.72 9.64 -17.28
C ARG A 363 22.36 9.31 -15.93
N ARG A 364 21.55 9.25 -14.87
CA ARG A 364 21.90 8.93 -13.47
C ARG A 364 20.64 8.35 -12.81
N SER A 365 20.46 7.04 -12.88
CA SER A 365 19.43 6.35 -12.11
C SER A 365 19.64 6.63 -10.61
N THR A 366 18.59 6.98 -9.88
CA THR A 366 18.61 7.06 -8.41
C THR A 366 18.39 5.70 -7.77
N ALA A 367 17.89 4.71 -8.52
CA ALA A 367 17.70 3.34 -8.05
C ALA A 367 19.02 2.57 -8.01
N TRP A 368 19.25 1.85 -6.91
CA TRP A 368 20.38 0.95 -6.74
C TRP A 368 20.22 -0.31 -7.60
N TYR A 369 21.30 -0.72 -8.27
CA TYR A 369 21.41 -2.00 -8.98
C TYR A 369 22.88 -2.45 -8.97
N SER A 370 23.12 -3.71 -9.31
CA SER A 370 24.48 -4.25 -9.41
C SER A 370 25.31 -3.47 -10.45
N GLY A 371 26.31 -2.73 -9.99
CA GLY A 371 27.16 -1.87 -10.82
C GLY A 371 26.70 -0.40 -10.91
N ALA A 372 25.71 0.02 -10.12
CA ALA A 372 25.35 1.43 -9.97
C ALA A 372 26.41 2.22 -9.17
N ASP A 373 26.54 3.51 -9.45
CA ASP A 373 27.41 4.45 -8.72
C ASP A 373 26.75 5.01 -7.43
N THR A 374 25.54 4.55 -7.11
CA THR A 374 24.76 4.94 -5.92
C THR A 374 24.81 3.83 -4.87
N ALA A 375 24.84 4.21 -3.59
CA ALA A 375 24.71 3.25 -2.49
C ALA A 375 23.24 2.85 -2.33
N PRO A 376 22.95 1.60 -1.89
CA PRO A 376 21.59 1.21 -1.55
C PRO A 376 21.11 1.99 -0.31
N GLU A 377 19.82 2.25 -0.22
CA GLU A 377 19.23 2.85 0.98
C GLU A 377 19.25 1.86 2.15
N ILE A 378 19.49 2.38 3.35
CA ILE A 378 19.46 1.58 4.58
C ILE A 378 18.01 1.51 5.05
N LEU A 379 17.36 0.37 4.82
CA LEU A 379 15.96 0.15 5.17
C LEU A 379 15.75 -0.02 6.69
N ILE A 380 16.72 -0.63 7.38
CA ILE A 380 16.64 -0.91 8.82
C ILE A 380 17.76 -0.14 9.52
N SER A 381 17.39 1.01 10.07
CA SER A 381 18.31 1.93 10.75
C SER A 381 18.16 1.79 12.27
N GLY A 382 18.98 0.98 12.94
CA GLY A 382 18.94 0.95 14.41
C GLY A 382 19.74 -0.15 15.07
N THR A 383 20.07 0.08 16.34
CA THR A 383 20.55 -0.95 17.28
C THR A 383 19.39 -1.38 18.18
N SER A 384 19.15 -2.69 18.29
CA SER A 384 18.07 -3.29 19.09
C SER A 384 18.31 -3.12 20.61
N SER A 385 18.19 -1.90 21.13
CA SER A 385 18.34 -1.61 22.56
C SER A 385 17.01 -1.47 23.32
N SER A 386 15.87 -1.50 22.62
CA SER A 386 14.54 -1.37 23.21
C SER A 386 13.88 -2.73 23.46
N ARG A 387 12.95 -2.79 24.43
CA ARG A 387 12.20 -4.01 24.75
C ARG A 387 11.30 -4.42 23.58
N VAL A 388 11.59 -5.57 22.97
CA VAL A 388 10.78 -6.23 21.94
C VAL A 388 9.42 -6.66 22.50
N SER A 389 8.39 -6.73 21.67
CA SER A 389 7.11 -7.31 22.10
C SER A 389 7.26 -8.79 22.51
N ASN A 390 6.51 -9.23 23.54
CA ASN A 390 6.65 -10.57 24.10
C ASN A 390 6.47 -11.71 23.07
N PRO A 391 5.44 -11.70 22.19
CA PRO A 391 5.26 -12.77 21.21
C PRO A 391 6.42 -12.89 20.24
N ILE A 392 6.97 -11.75 19.78
CA ILE A 392 8.12 -11.73 18.89
C ILE A 392 9.37 -12.24 19.62
N ALA A 393 9.60 -11.78 20.86
CA ALA A 393 10.74 -12.21 21.65
C ALA A 393 10.79 -13.74 21.85
N GLU A 394 9.65 -14.37 22.15
CA GLU A 394 9.54 -15.84 22.31
C GLU A 394 9.87 -16.58 21.01
N ILE A 395 9.34 -16.11 19.87
CA ILE A 395 9.62 -16.71 18.55
C ILE A 395 11.11 -16.58 18.19
N LEU A 396 11.71 -15.42 18.47
CA LEU A 396 13.12 -15.16 18.20
C LEU A 396 14.03 -16.04 19.08
N GLU A 397 13.69 -16.25 20.35
CA GLU A 397 14.43 -17.15 21.24
C GLU A 397 14.36 -18.60 20.75
N ALA A 398 13.18 -19.07 20.35
CA ALA A 398 13.00 -20.40 19.77
C ALA A 398 13.87 -20.58 18.51
N ALA A 399 13.86 -19.59 17.60
CA ALA A 399 14.69 -19.62 16.39
C ALA A 399 16.20 -19.68 16.70
N VAL A 400 16.69 -18.91 17.67
CA VAL A 400 18.09 -18.94 18.11
C VAL A 400 18.46 -20.30 18.71
N ASN A 401 17.54 -20.96 19.41
CA ASN A 401 17.74 -22.30 19.97
C ASN A 401 17.66 -23.41 18.91
N GLY A 402 17.42 -23.09 17.64
CA GLY A 402 17.29 -24.05 16.55
C GLY A 402 15.97 -24.81 16.54
N GLU A 403 14.95 -24.28 17.20
CA GLU A 403 13.59 -24.83 17.18
C GLU A 403 12.90 -24.48 15.85
N LEU A 404 12.03 -25.37 15.39
CA LEU A 404 11.24 -25.11 14.18
C LEU A 404 10.12 -24.11 14.51
N ILE A 405 10.09 -23.01 13.78
CA ILE A 405 8.99 -22.04 13.83
C ILE A 405 7.87 -22.44 12.85
N ASP A 406 6.63 -22.38 13.31
CA ASP A 406 5.46 -22.72 12.50
C ASP A 406 4.96 -21.54 11.65
N GLU A 407 3.97 -21.81 10.78
CA GLU A 407 3.36 -20.82 9.89
C GLU A 407 2.81 -19.61 10.65
N SER A 408 2.18 -19.83 11.81
CA SER A 408 1.58 -18.75 12.61
C SER A 408 2.64 -17.85 13.24
N GLN A 409 3.77 -18.44 13.66
CA GLN A 409 4.92 -17.71 14.17
C GLN A 409 5.61 -16.92 13.06
N ILE A 410 5.80 -17.53 11.88
CA ILE A 410 6.35 -16.84 10.70
C ILE A 410 5.46 -15.66 10.30
N ALA A 411 4.14 -15.87 10.23
CA ALA A 411 3.20 -14.79 9.93
C ALA A 411 3.25 -13.67 10.98
N THR A 412 3.45 -14.02 12.26
CA THR A 412 3.65 -13.04 13.33
C THR A 412 4.93 -12.21 13.12
N LEU A 413 6.04 -12.84 12.71
CA LEU A 413 7.27 -12.13 12.35
C LEU A 413 7.08 -11.18 11.17
N PHE A 414 6.36 -11.59 10.12
CA PHE A 414 6.04 -10.73 8.96
C PHE A 414 5.16 -9.52 9.31
N ARG A 415 4.44 -9.58 10.44
CA ARG A 415 3.60 -8.48 10.95
C ARG A 415 4.35 -7.55 11.90
N SER A 416 5.64 -7.77 12.13
CA SER A 416 6.46 -6.93 13.00
C SER A 416 6.49 -5.49 12.50
N ARG A 417 6.45 -4.53 13.42
CA ARG A 417 6.52 -3.08 13.12
C ARG A 417 7.45 -2.36 14.09
N GLY A 418 7.94 -1.19 13.67
CA GLY A 418 8.82 -0.36 14.49
C GLY A 418 10.04 -1.14 14.99
N LYS A 419 10.28 -1.07 16.30
CA LYS A 419 11.41 -1.76 16.96
C LYS A 419 11.46 -3.27 16.76
N ASP A 420 10.31 -3.93 16.56
CA ASP A 420 10.27 -5.38 16.41
C ASP A 420 10.93 -5.80 15.08
N VAL A 421 10.83 -4.99 14.02
CA VAL A 421 11.53 -5.24 12.73
C VAL A 421 13.05 -5.28 12.93
N THR A 422 13.60 -4.34 13.70
CA THR A 422 15.04 -4.30 14.01
C THR A 422 15.49 -5.53 14.79
N ALA A 423 14.66 -6.03 15.72
CA ALA A 423 14.96 -7.24 16.48
C ALA A 423 14.95 -8.49 15.59
N VAL A 424 13.94 -8.63 14.73
CA VAL A 424 13.87 -9.73 13.75
C VAL A 424 15.08 -9.73 12.83
N ALA A 425 15.43 -8.56 12.27
CA ALA A 425 16.58 -8.42 11.39
C ALA A 425 17.91 -8.74 12.08
N SER A 426 18.08 -8.32 13.34
CA SER A 426 19.30 -8.61 14.11
C SER A 426 19.46 -10.10 14.39
N VAL A 427 18.38 -10.81 14.70
CA VAL A 427 18.41 -12.27 14.93
C VAL A 427 18.64 -13.01 13.62
N ALA A 428 18.00 -12.58 12.53
CA ALA A 428 18.23 -13.14 11.20
C ALA A 428 19.69 -13.00 10.77
N ASP A 429 20.31 -11.84 11.02
CA ASP A 429 21.72 -11.61 10.73
C ASP A 429 22.65 -12.48 11.58
N HIS A 430 22.36 -12.62 12.88
CA HIS A 430 23.10 -13.50 13.78
C HIS A 430 23.03 -14.98 13.36
N LEU A 431 21.85 -15.45 12.94
CA LEU A 431 21.66 -16.81 12.41
C LEU A 431 22.44 -16.98 11.09
N ARG A 432 22.39 -15.98 10.20
CA ARG A 432 23.17 -15.96 8.96
C ARG A 432 24.66 -16.05 9.24
N GLU A 433 25.17 -15.25 10.17
CA GLU A 433 26.58 -15.24 10.61
C GLU A 433 26.99 -16.59 11.19
N THR A 434 26.16 -17.18 12.05
CA THR A 434 26.42 -18.49 12.66
C THR A 434 26.55 -19.61 11.61
N VAL A 435 25.75 -19.56 10.55
CA VAL A 435 25.73 -20.59 9.49
C VAL A 435 26.80 -20.33 8.42
N ASN A 436 27.02 -19.08 8.02
CA ASN A 436 27.81 -18.75 6.82
C ASN A 436 29.10 -17.97 7.11
N GLY A 437 29.23 -17.34 8.29
CA GLY A 437 30.30 -16.40 8.61
C GLY A 437 30.23 -15.09 7.81
N ASP A 438 31.38 -14.40 7.76
CA ASP A 438 31.51 -13.07 7.13
C ASP A 438 31.86 -13.12 5.63
N GLU A 439 32.28 -14.28 5.11
CA GLU A 439 32.73 -14.40 3.72
C GLU A 439 31.53 -14.47 2.77
N VAL A 440 31.36 -13.42 1.96
CA VAL A 440 30.34 -13.36 0.90
C VAL A 440 30.96 -13.82 -0.42
N THR A 441 30.34 -14.81 -1.07
CA THR A 441 30.79 -15.36 -2.35
C THR A 441 29.83 -15.02 -3.48
N PHE A 442 30.33 -15.00 -4.73
CA PHE A 442 29.52 -14.79 -5.92
C PHE A 442 30.02 -15.66 -7.07
N ALA A 443 29.12 -16.05 -7.98
CA ALA A 443 29.48 -16.78 -9.20
C ALA A 443 29.63 -15.80 -10.38
N ARG A 444 30.77 -15.89 -11.09
CA ARG A 444 30.92 -15.22 -12.40
C ARG A 444 30.18 -16.03 -13.45
N ASN A 445 28.97 -15.60 -13.76
CA ASN A 445 28.01 -16.35 -14.59
C ASN A 445 27.69 -15.61 -15.90
N ARG A 446 27.40 -16.35 -16.97
CA ARG A 446 26.63 -15.87 -18.12
C ARG A 446 25.29 -16.60 -18.27
N ASN A 447 24.19 -15.85 -18.21
CA ASN A 447 22.86 -16.37 -18.57
C ASN A 447 22.79 -16.58 -20.09
N ILE A 448 22.40 -17.77 -20.51
CA ILE A 448 22.16 -18.11 -21.91
C ILE A 448 20.73 -18.62 -22.03
N ASN A 449 19.86 -17.73 -22.48
CA ASN A 449 18.51 -18.10 -22.87
C ASN A 449 18.49 -18.54 -24.32
N TYR A 450 18.38 -19.85 -24.58
CA TYR A 450 18.45 -20.41 -25.93
C TYR A 450 17.16 -20.24 -26.73
N THR A 451 16.02 -20.02 -26.07
CA THR A 451 14.78 -19.61 -26.74
C THR A 451 13.86 -18.89 -25.77
N ASN A 452 13.11 -17.92 -26.29
CA ASN A 452 11.97 -17.33 -25.59
C ASN A 452 10.62 -17.88 -26.05
N VAL A 453 10.60 -18.88 -26.95
CA VAL A 453 9.36 -19.52 -27.41
C VAL A 453 8.85 -20.48 -26.34
N CYS A 454 7.61 -20.31 -25.89
CA CYS A 454 7.03 -21.14 -24.83
C CYS A 454 5.57 -21.48 -25.16
N THR A 455 5.16 -22.73 -24.88
CA THR A 455 3.76 -23.15 -25.00
C THR A 455 2.90 -22.76 -23.78
N PHE A 456 3.51 -22.37 -22.66
CA PHE A 456 2.83 -22.15 -21.38
C PHE A 456 2.37 -20.70 -21.25
N LYS A 457 1.22 -20.47 -20.60
CA LYS A 457 0.58 -19.16 -20.47
C LYS A 457 0.63 -18.65 -19.04
N CYS A 458 1.75 -18.03 -18.68
CA CYS A 458 1.90 -17.35 -17.40
C CYS A 458 1.46 -15.89 -17.54
N THR A 459 0.54 -15.41 -16.70
CA THR A 459 0.00 -14.04 -16.76
C THR A 459 1.06 -12.98 -16.44
N PHE A 460 2.12 -13.35 -15.71
CA PHE A 460 3.20 -12.48 -15.24
C PHE A 460 4.49 -12.57 -16.07
N CYS A 461 4.62 -13.52 -17.02
CA CYS A 461 5.91 -13.77 -17.67
C CYS A 461 6.26 -12.69 -18.70
N GLY A 462 7.31 -11.91 -18.44
CA GLY A 462 7.88 -10.95 -19.41
C GLY A 462 8.73 -11.59 -20.51
N PHE A 463 9.26 -12.79 -20.25
CA PHE A 463 10.23 -13.48 -21.10
C PHE A 463 9.58 -14.21 -22.29
N SER A 464 8.58 -15.06 -22.04
CA SER A 464 8.01 -15.96 -23.05
C SER A 464 7.26 -15.23 -24.17
N LYS A 465 7.43 -15.70 -25.42
CA LYS A 465 6.68 -15.26 -26.60
C LYS A 465 5.97 -16.46 -27.24
N GLY A 466 4.66 -16.36 -27.43
CA GLY A 466 3.84 -17.36 -28.09
C GLY A 466 3.13 -16.79 -29.34
N PRO A 467 2.44 -17.64 -30.14
CA PRO A 467 1.75 -17.22 -31.38
C PRO A 467 0.73 -16.09 -31.20
N LEU A 468 0.22 -15.88 -29.98
CA LEU A 468 -0.76 -14.85 -29.63
C LEU A 468 -0.14 -13.61 -28.94
N SER A 469 1.16 -13.61 -28.61
CA SER A 469 1.86 -12.48 -27.96
C SER A 469 2.74 -11.66 -28.93
N LEU A 470 2.68 -11.95 -30.24
CA LEU A 470 3.51 -11.36 -31.29
C LEU A 470 3.33 -9.84 -31.45
N ASN A 471 2.19 -9.28 -31.04
CA ASN A 471 1.86 -7.87 -31.26
C ASN A 471 2.28 -6.94 -30.11
N LEU A 472 2.76 -7.46 -28.98
CA LEU A 472 3.02 -6.64 -27.77
C LEU A 472 4.46 -6.69 -27.25
N ARG A 473 5.27 -7.69 -27.63
CA ARG A 473 6.46 -8.05 -26.83
C ARG A 473 7.68 -8.54 -27.65
N GLY A 474 8.03 -7.90 -28.77
CA GLY A 474 9.25 -8.24 -29.54
C GLY A 474 9.18 -9.58 -30.29
N LYS A 475 10.25 -9.94 -31.02
CA LYS A 475 10.26 -11.14 -31.89
C LYS A 475 10.64 -12.41 -31.10
N PRO A 476 10.00 -13.57 -31.38
CA PRO A 476 10.46 -14.85 -30.87
C PRO A 476 11.84 -15.20 -31.46
N TYR A 477 12.68 -15.90 -30.69
CA TYR A 477 13.99 -16.37 -31.15
C TYR A 477 14.29 -17.79 -30.67
N LEU A 478 15.20 -18.43 -31.40
CA LEU A 478 15.84 -19.69 -31.09
C LEU A 478 17.30 -19.57 -31.51
N LEU A 479 18.22 -19.71 -30.56
CA LEU A 479 19.66 -19.67 -30.84
C LEU A 479 20.10 -20.96 -31.53
N ALA A 480 20.99 -20.84 -32.51
CA ALA A 480 21.70 -22.00 -33.03
C ALA A 480 22.75 -22.52 -32.03
N ASP A 481 23.12 -23.81 -32.13
CA ASP A 481 24.17 -24.42 -31.31
C ASP A 481 25.50 -23.64 -31.40
N SER A 482 25.84 -23.12 -32.59
CA SER A 482 27.03 -22.28 -32.77
C SER A 482 26.96 -20.98 -31.97
N GLU A 483 25.79 -20.34 -31.89
CA GLU A 483 25.59 -19.12 -31.10
C GLU A 483 25.68 -19.41 -29.60
N ILE A 484 25.16 -20.57 -29.16
CA ILE A 484 25.32 -21.01 -27.77
C ILE A 484 26.80 -21.21 -27.45
N ALA A 485 27.53 -21.95 -28.30
CA ALA A 485 28.97 -22.19 -28.15
C ALA A 485 29.78 -20.89 -28.12
N GLU A 486 29.52 -19.96 -29.06
CA GLU A 486 30.18 -18.66 -29.12
C GLU A 486 29.98 -17.87 -27.81
N ARG A 487 28.76 -17.83 -27.27
CA ARG A 487 28.47 -17.15 -26.00
C ARG A 487 29.18 -17.79 -24.80
N VAL A 488 29.34 -19.12 -24.81
CA VAL A 488 30.09 -19.85 -23.77
C VAL A 488 31.58 -19.53 -23.83
N VAL A 489 32.16 -19.51 -25.04
CA VAL A 489 33.57 -19.15 -25.26
C VAL A 489 33.81 -17.71 -24.83
N GLU A 490 32.96 -16.77 -25.29
CA GLU A 490 33.01 -15.36 -24.88
C GLU A 490 32.95 -15.21 -23.36
N ALA A 491 32.01 -15.91 -22.69
CA ALA A 491 31.90 -15.89 -21.24
C ALA A 491 33.20 -16.36 -20.57
N HIS A 492 33.76 -17.46 -21.05
CA HIS A 492 35.00 -18.03 -20.52
C HIS A 492 36.19 -17.09 -20.68
N GLU A 493 36.34 -16.46 -21.85
CA GLU A 493 37.39 -15.47 -22.13
C GLU A 493 37.28 -14.23 -21.23
N LEU A 494 36.06 -13.86 -20.84
CA LEU A 494 35.79 -12.81 -19.85
C LEU A 494 35.94 -13.28 -18.39
N GLY A 495 36.29 -14.55 -18.17
CA GLY A 495 36.57 -15.13 -16.87
C GLY A 495 35.33 -15.64 -16.12
N ALA A 496 34.23 -15.92 -16.82
CA ALA A 496 33.10 -16.66 -16.26
C ALA A 496 33.49 -18.12 -15.98
N THR A 497 32.99 -18.64 -14.87
CA THR A 497 33.18 -20.04 -14.43
C THR A 497 31.92 -20.87 -14.59
N GLU A 498 30.79 -20.22 -14.85
CA GLU A 498 29.46 -20.83 -14.94
C GLU A 498 28.65 -20.23 -16.09
N VAL A 499 27.83 -21.08 -16.72
CA VAL A 499 26.70 -20.62 -17.55
C VAL A 499 25.38 -21.05 -16.93
N CYS A 500 24.39 -20.15 -16.90
CA CYS A 500 23.02 -20.47 -16.55
C CYS A 500 22.19 -20.75 -17.82
N LEU A 501 21.66 -21.96 -17.98
CA LEU A 501 20.86 -22.35 -19.15
C LEU A 501 19.37 -22.42 -18.80
N GLN A 502 18.55 -21.58 -19.42
CA GLN A 502 17.10 -21.54 -19.21
C GLN A 502 16.37 -21.12 -20.50
N GLY A 503 15.31 -21.81 -20.89
CA GLY A 503 14.53 -21.47 -22.08
C GLY A 503 13.03 -21.53 -21.86
N GLY A 504 12.28 -21.06 -22.86
CA GLY A 504 10.86 -21.38 -22.97
C GLY A 504 10.67 -22.86 -23.33
N ILE A 505 9.49 -23.39 -22.98
CA ILE A 505 9.08 -24.75 -23.36
C ILE A 505 8.66 -24.74 -24.84
N HIS A 506 9.64 -24.92 -25.73
CA HIS A 506 9.40 -24.88 -27.18
C HIS A 506 8.53 -26.06 -27.62
N PRO A 507 7.53 -25.87 -28.50
CA PRO A 507 6.63 -26.95 -28.96
C PRO A 507 7.34 -28.06 -29.75
N SER A 508 8.51 -27.77 -30.31
CA SER A 508 9.29 -28.70 -31.14
C SER A 508 10.44 -29.39 -30.40
N PHE A 509 10.69 -29.07 -29.13
CA PHE A 509 11.75 -29.75 -28.37
C PHE A 509 11.22 -31.04 -27.75
N ASP A 510 12.04 -32.06 -27.71
CA ASP A 510 11.94 -33.17 -26.78
C ASP A 510 13.06 -33.05 -25.71
N GLY A 511 13.21 -34.06 -24.85
CA GLY A 511 14.27 -34.08 -23.84
C GLY A 511 15.69 -34.09 -24.42
N ASP A 512 15.90 -34.62 -25.64
CA ASP A 512 17.23 -34.76 -26.22
C ASP A 512 17.83 -33.41 -26.62
N TYR A 513 16.99 -32.41 -26.91
CA TYR A 513 17.44 -31.04 -27.15
C TYR A 513 18.26 -30.48 -25.96
N TYR A 514 17.76 -30.63 -24.72
CA TYR A 514 18.45 -30.12 -23.53
C TYR A 514 19.78 -30.85 -23.29
N ILE A 515 19.81 -32.16 -23.53
CA ILE A 515 21.03 -32.97 -23.49
C ILE A 515 22.04 -32.47 -24.53
N ASN A 516 21.59 -32.15 -25.76
CA ASN A 516 22.44 -31.58 -26.81
C ASN A 516 23.02 -30.22 -26.38
N VAL A 517 22.19 -29.32 -25.85
CA VAL A 517 22.67 -28.01 -25.37
C VAL A 517 23.76 -28.17 -24.30
N ALA A 518 23.62 -29.11 -23.36
CA ALA A 518 24.66 -29.38 -22.37
C ALA A 518 25.98 -29.87 -23.01
N ARG A 519 25.88 -30.72 -24.05
CA ARG A 519 27.06 -31.19 -24.81
C ARG A 519 27.73 -30.06 -25.56
N VAL A 520 26.97 -29.20 -26.24
CA VAL A 520 27.49 -28.02 -26.95
C VAL A 520 28.32 -27.14 -26.02
N VAL A 521 27.83 -26.89 -24.80
CA VAL A 521 28.58 -26.13 -23.78
C VAL A 521 29.89 -26.83 -23.41
N LYS A 522 29.85 -28.15 -23.16
CA LYS A 522 31.04 -28.93 -22.79
C LYS A 522 32.05 -29.12 -23.92
N GLU A 523 31.60 -29.19 -25.16
CA GLU A 523 32.45 -29.25 -26.34
C GLU A 523 33.16 -27.91 -26.57
N ALA A 524 32.44 -26.80 -26.39
CA ALA A 524 33.02 -25.45 -26.50
C ALA A 524 34.01 -25.16 -25.38
N VAL A 525 33.64 -25.43 -24.12
CA VAL A 525 34.48 -25.19 -22.93
C VAL A 525 34.30 -26.33 -21.92
N PRO A 526 35.16 -27.37 -21.94
CA PRO A 526 35.00 -28.56 -21.07
C PRO A 526 34.95 -28.27 -19.57
N SER A 527 35.68 -27.24 -19.12
CA SER A 527 35.76 -26.81 -17.72
C SER A 527 34.54 -26.01 -17.24
N MET A 528 33.68 -25.52 -18.13
CA MET A 528 32.57 -24.63 -17.78
C MET A 528 31.56 -25.33 -16.86
N HIS A 529 31.21 -24.73 -15.72
CA HIS A 529 30.13 -25.25 -14.88
C HIS A 529 28.78 -25.01 -15.54
N ILE A 530 27.95 -26.06 -15.60
CA ILE A 530 26.60 -25.97 -16.16
C ILE A 530 25.61 -25.94 -15.00
N HIS A 531 25.05 -24.75 -14.75
CA HIS A 531 23.86 -24.54 -13.94
C HIS A 531 22.69 -24.40 -14.90
N GLY A 532 21.76 -25.36 -14.96
CA GLY A 532 20.80 -25.28 -16.06
C GLY A 532 19.62 -26.22 -15.96
N PHE A 533 18.64 -25.90 -16.80
CA PHE A 533 17.35 -26.55 -16.92
C PHE A 533 16.54 -26.44 -15.63
N THR A 534 15.51 -25.60 -15.67
CA THR A 534 14.54 -25.49 -14.59
C THR A 534 13.89 -26.83 -14.30
N ALA A 535 13.33 -27.01 -13.11
CA ALA A 535 12.57 -28.22 -12.79
C ALA A 535 11.47 -28.51 -13.82
N LEU A 536 10.85 -27.46 -14.36
CA LEU A 536 9.87 -27.55 -15.45
C LEU A 536 10.47 -28.13 -16.73
N GLU A 537 11.65 -27.67 -17.16
CA GLU A 537 12.33 -28.19 -18.36
C GLU A 537 12.79 -29.64 -18.18
N VAL A 538 13.26 -30.00 -16.98
CA VAL A 538 13.64 -31.38 -16.67
C VAL A 538 12.41 -32.29 -16.72
N PHE A 539 11.32 -31.87 -16.09
CA PHE A 539 10.06 -32.62 -16.07
C PHE A 539 9.50 -32.81 -17.48
N GLU A 540 9.40 -31.72 -18.25
CA GLU A 540 8.92 -31.75 -19.64
C GLU A 540 9.83 -32.61 -20.54
N GLY A 541 11.15 -32.51 -20.38
CA GLY A 541 12.11 -33.31 -21.14
C GLY A 541 11.94 -34.80 -20.91
N ALA A 542 11.86 -35.22 -19.64
CA ALA A 542 11.61 -36.61 -19.26
C ALA A 542 10.25 -37.10 -19.78
N ASN A 543 9.19 -36.31 -19.58
CA ASN A 543 7.83 -36.63 -19.99
C ASN A 543 7.71 -36.81 -21.52
N ARG A 544 8.32 -35.92 -22.32
CA ARG A 544 8.27 -36.00 -23.80
C ARG A 544 9.03 -37.19 -24.37
N LEU A 545 10.04 -37.67 -23.66
CA LEU A 545 10.76 -38.90 -24.03
C LEU A 545 10.09 -40.17 -23.46
N GLY A 546 9.11 -40.03 -22.57
CA GLY A 546 8.51 -41.16 -21.86
C GLY A 546 9.48 -41.84 -20.89
N GLU A 547 10.44 -41.10 -20.36
CA GLU A 547 11.50 -41.61 -19.48
C GLU A 547 11.22 -41.24 -18.01
N PRO A 548 11.63 -42.07 -17.03
CA PRO A 548 11.67 -41.67 -15.63
C PRO A 548 12.59 -40.46 -15.42
N ILE A 549 12.20 -39.52 -14.55
CA ILE A 549 12.97 -38.30 -14.24
C ILE A 549 14.40 -38.63 -13.77
N GLU A 550 14.55 -39.70 -12.99
CA GLU A 550 15.86 -40.18 -12.50
C GLU A 550 16.80 -40.54 -13.66
N ASP A 551 16.33 -41.37 -14.59
CA ASP A 551 17.10 -41.80 -15.77
C ASP A 551 17.48 -40.59 -16.64
N TYR A 552 16.54 -39.68 -16.84
CA TYR A 552 16.76 -38.47 -17.62
C TYR A 552 17.79 -37.53 -16.96
N LEU A 553 17.72 -37.33 -15.64
CA LEU A 553 18.71 -36.55 -14.90
C LEU A 553 20.11 -37.20 -14.91
N VAL A 554 20.19 -38.54 -14.89
CA VAL A 554 21.46 -39.25 -15.07
C VAL A 554 22.05 -38.93 -16.45
N ARG A 555 21.24 -38.94 -17.51
CA ARG A 555 21.70 -38.57 -18.87
C ARG A 555 22.15 -37.12 -18.95
N LEU A 556 21.43 -36.18 -18.35
CA LEU A 556 21.84 -34.77 -18.27
C LEU A 556 23.16 -34.60 -17.51
N LYS A 557 23.34 -35.30 -16.38
CA LYS A 557 24.58 -35.29 -15.60
C LYS A 557 25.76 -35.83 -16.41
N GLN A 558 25.55 -36.90 -17.17
CA GLN A 558 26.55 -37.46 -18.10
C GLN A 558 26.90 -36.47 -19.21
N ALA A 559 25.91 -35.74 -19.73
CA ALA A 559 26.10 -34.71 -20.76
C ALA A 559 26.85 -33.46 -20.26
N GLY A 560 26.90 -33.24 -18.94
CA GLY A 560 27.72 -32.19 -18.34
C GLY A 560 27.02 -31.34 -17.28
N LEU A 561 25.73 -31.55 -17.01
CA LEU A 561 24.97 -30.83 -15.99
C LEU A 561 25.59 -31.04 -14.59
N ARG A 562 25.68 -29.97 -13.79
CA ARG A 562 26.26 -30.03 -12.43
C ARG A 562 25.36 -29.41 -11.36
N SER A 563 24.51 -28.45 -11.70
CA SER A 563 23.48 -27.95 -10.79
C SER A 563 22.22 -27.50 -11.54
N LEU A 564 21.09 -27.40 -10.84
CA LEU A 564 19.82 -26.93 -11.39
C LEU A 564 19.45 -25.56 -10.79
N PRO A 565 18.86 -24.64 -11.58
CA PRO A 565 18.27 -23.41 -11.06
C PRO A 565 16.96 -23.68 -10.32
N GLY A 566 16.73 -22.96 -9.22
CA GLY A 566 15.52 -22.98 -8.41
C GLY A 566 14.38 -22.12 -8.95
N THR A 567 14.55 -21.51 -10.12
CA THR A 567 13.50 -20.80 -10.85
C THR A 567 12.36 -21.75 -11.28
N ALA A 568 11.23 -21.20 -11.72
CA ALA A 568 9.99 -21.96 -12.01
C ALA A 568 9.23 -22.49 -10.79
N ALA A 569 9.74 -22.21 -9.57
CA ALA A 569 8.97 -22.33 -8.34
C ALA A 569 7.89 -21.24 -8.28
N GLU A 570 8.27 -19.96 -8.46
CA GLU A 570 7.46 -18.74 -8.30
C GLU A 570 6.70 -18.62 -6.98
N ILE A 571 5.74 -19.53 -6.77
CA ILE A 571 5.00 -19.73 -5.54
C ILE A 571 4.64 -21.23 -5.46
N LEU A 572 4.92 -21.85 -4.33
CA LEU A 572 4.56 -23.25 -4.05
C LEU A 572 3.14 -23.34 -3.44
N SER A 573 2.19 -22.70 -4.09
CA SER A 573 0.76 -22.76 -3.77
C SER A 573 -0.03 -23.08 -5.03
N ASP A 574 -0.54 -24.30 -5.12
CA ASP A 574 -1.19 -24.79 -6.34
C ASP A 574 -2.48 -24.01 -6.68
N ASP A 575 -3.19 -23.52 -5.67
CA ASP A 575 -4.38 -22.67 -5.87
C ASP A 575 -4.02 -21.33 -6.54
N ILE A 576 -2.89 -20.72 -6.17
CA ILE A 576 -2.41 -19.50 -6.83
C ILE A 576 -1.87 -19.82 -8.22
N ARG A 577 -1.13 -20.92 -8.38
CA ARG A 577 -0.61 -21.36 -9.69
C ARG A 577 -1.73 -21.60 -10.70
N ALA A 578 -2.87 -22.13 -10.26
CA ALA A 578 -4.06 -22.30 -11.10
C ALA A 578 -4.59 -20.97 -11.68
N VAL A 579 -4.32 -19.85 -11.02
CA VAL A 579 -4.70 -18.50 -11.49
C VAL A 579 -3.62 -17.91 -12.39
N ILE A 580 -2.35 -17.96 -11.97
CA ILE A 580 -1.28 -17.18 -12.62
C ILE A 580 -0.47 -17.95 -13.66
N CYS A 581 -0.41 -19.28 -13.57
CA CYS A 581 0.36 -20.15 -14.46
C CYS A 581 -0.20 -21.59 -14.50
N PRO A 582 -1.47 -21.79 -14.90
CA PRO A 582 -2.18 -23.08 -14.78
C PRO A 582 -1.54 -24.23 -15.57
N ASP A 583 -0.75 -23.92 -16.59
CA ASP A 583 -0.08 -24.93 -17.41
C ASP A 583 1.20 -25.49 -16.75
N LYS A 584 1.73 -24.84 -15.70
CA LYS A 584 2.98 -25.27 -15.04
C LYS A 584 2.80 -26.52 -14.18
N ILE A 585 3.92 -27.23 -13.97
CA ILE A 585 4.01 -28.33 -13.00
C ILE A 585 3.52 -27.91 -11.61
N SER A 586 2.94 -28.85 -10.87
CA SER A 586 2.51 -28.66 -9.48
C SER A 586 3.70 -28.45 -8.54
N SER A 587 3.41 -27.95 -7.34
CA SER A 587 4.41 -27.83 -6.26
C SER A 587 5.08 -29.16 -5.95
N ARG A 588 4.31 -30.26 -5.96
CA ARG A 588 4.81 -31.61 -5.73
C ARG A 588 5.77 -32.08 -6.82
N GLU A 589 5.43 -31.87 -8.09
CA GLU A 589 6.29 -32.25 -9.21
C GLU A 589 7.58 -31.43 -9.23
N TRP A 590 7.50 -30.14 -8.90
CA TRP A 590 8.68 -29.29 -8.74
C TRP A 590 9.62 -29.83 -7.65
N LEU A 591 9.07 -30.14 -6.46
CA LEU A 591 9.83 -30.73 -5.35
C LEU A 591 10.44 -32.08 -5.74
N GLN A 592 9.67 -32.94 -6.40
CA GLN A 592 10.11 -34.27 -6.84
C GLN A 592 11.35 -34.19 -7.74
N VAL A 593 11.40 -33.25 -8.69
CA VAL A 593 12.57 -33.07 -9.56
C VAL A 593 13.82 -32.73 -8.74
N HIS A 594 13.70 -31.80 -7.78
CA HIS A 594 14.82 -31.41 -6.93
C HIS A 594 15.26 -32.53 -5.97
N GLU A 595 14.33 -33.26 -5.36
CA GLU A 595 14.62 -34.41 -4.51
C GLU A 595 15.40 -35.50 -5.27
N ILE A 596 14.96 -35.84 -6.48
CA ILE A 596 15.66 -36.81 -7.33
C ILE A 596 17.03 -36.27 -7.73
N ALA A 597 17.13 -35.01 -8.16
CA ALA A 597 18.41 -34.40 -8.50
C ALA A 597 19.42 -34.45 -7.33
N HIS A 598 18.98 -34.15 -6.11
CA HIS A 598 19.80 -34.21 -4.91
C HIS A 598 20.22 -35.64 -4.56
N SER A 599 19.32 -36.61 -4.72
CA SER A 599 19.64 -38.04 -4.52
C SER A 599 20.74 -38.53 -5.48
N LEU A 600 20.81 -37.94 -6.68
CA LEU A 600 21.85 -38.20 -7.68
C LEU A 600 23.12 -37.36 -7.46
N GLY A 601 23.19 -36.57 -6.38
CA GLY A 601 24.32 -35.73 -6.01
C GLY A 601 24.44 -34.43 -6.81
N LEU A 602 23.42 -34.05 -7.59
CA LEU A 602 23.33 -32.69 -8.14
C LEU A 602 22.94 -31.71 -7.03
N LYS A 603 23.31 -30.45 -7.20
CA LYS A 603 22.92 -29.36 -6.29
C LYS A 603 21.92 -28.45 -6.99
N SER A 604 21.11 -27.73 -6.21
CA SER A 604 20.28 -26.64 -6.73
C SER A 604 20.26 -25.49 -5.74
N ASN A 605 19.96 -24.30 -6.25
CA ASN A 605 19.50 -23.20 -5.42
C ASN A 605 17.96 -23.23 -5.37
N VAL A 606 17.39 -22.43 -4.47
CA VAL A 606 15.96 -22.14 -4.40
C VAL A 606 15.84 -20.63 -4.25
N THR A 607 14.99 -20.05 -5.07
CA THR A 607 14.57 -18.64 -4.96
C THR A 607 13.07 -18.65 -4.74
N ILE A 608 12.63 -18.19 -3.58
CA ILE A 608 11.23 -17.87 -3.27
C ILE A 608 11.05 -16.38 -3.46
#